data_AF-A0A4U6VGL3-F1
#
_entry.id   AF-A0A4U6VGL3-F1
#
_cell.length_a   1.000
_cell.length_b   1.000
_cell.length_c   1.000
_cell.angle_alpha   90.00
_cell.angle_beta   90.00
_cell.angle_gamma   90.00
#
_symmetry.space_group_name_H-M   'P 1'
#
loop_
_entity.id
_entity.type
_entity.pdbx_description
1 polymer ?
#
loop_
_entity_poly.entity_id
_entity_poly.type
_entity_poly.pdbx_seq_one_letter_code
_entity_poly.pdbx_strand_id
1 'polypeptide(L)' 'MAPFNPRDKAQLWVPDTPDADGFYQIKVSADESKQALNGLGGNVHDGTVVGIYPGNPVSANTLWNLTSIWPFPFHHFP' A
#
# COMPACT_ATOMS: atom_id res chain seq x y z
N MET A 1 -23.63 1.73 -7.46
CA MET A 1 -22.26 2.11 -7.03
C MET A 1 -22.23 3.62 -6.88
N ALA A 2 -21.65 4.15 -5.81
CA ALA A 2 -21.47 5.59 -5.67
C ALA A 2 -20.45 6.09 -6.72
N PRO A 3 -20.60 7.29 -7.28
CA PRO A 3 -19.62 7.86 -8.19
C PRO A 3 -18.28 8.10 -7.48
N PHE A 4 -17.17 7.88 -8.21
CA PHE A 4 -15.84 8.21 -7.73
C PHE A 4 -15.75 9.69 -7.38
N ASN A 5 -15.28 10.00 -6.16
CA ASN A 5 -15.08 11.37 -5.69
C ASN A 5 -13.63 11.50 -5.20
N PRO A 6 -12.75 12.18 -5.94
CA PRO A 6 -11.34 12.31 -5.56
C PRO A 6 -11.13 13.19 -4.31
N ARG A 7 -12.18 13.79 -3.76
CA ARG A 7 -12.16 14.54 -2.50
C ARG A 7 -12.82 13.81 -1.34
N ASP A 8 -13.33 12.60 -1.57
CA ASP A 8 -13.84 11.77 -0.49
C ASP A 8 -12.66 11.27 0.35
N LYS A 9 -12.53 11.82 1.56
CA LYS A 9 -11.49 11.42 2.52
C LYS A 9 -11.61 9.95 2.95
N ALA A 10 -12.74 9.29 2.69
CA ALA A 10 -12.85 7.84 2.87
C ALA A 10 -12.07 7.02 1.83
N GLN A 11 -11.62 7.66 0.74
CA GLN A 11 -10.99 7.00 -0.39
C GLN A 11 -9.51 7.41 -0.57
N LEU A 12 -8.97 8.27 0.30
CA LEU A 12 -7.56 8.67 0.21
C LEU A 12 -6.66 7.64 0.90
N TRP A 13 -5.46 7.53 0.36
CA TRP A 13 -4.40 6.67 0.86
C TRP A 13 -3.27 7.55 1.34
N VAL A 14 -2.78 7.30 2.55
CA VAL A 14 -1.76 8.11 3.21
C VAL A 14 -0.66 7.19 3.70
N PRO A 15 0.61 7.43 3.30
CA PRO A 15 1.76 6.77 3.91
C PRO A 15 1.83 7.13 5.40
N ASP A 16 2.06 6.14 6.26
CA ASP A 16 2.35 6.38 7.67
C ASP A 16 3.79 6.88 7.88
N THR A 17 4.23 7.02 9.13
CA THR A 17 5.63 7.25 9.48
C THR A 17 6.48 6.07 8.98
N PRO A 18 7.59 6.33 8.25
CA PRO A 18 8.44 5.24 7.78
C PRO A 18 9.15 4.54 8.94
N ASP A 19 9.49 3.28 8.72
CA ASP A 19 10.39 2.56 9.62
C ASP A 19 11.85 3.02 9.49
N ALA A 20 12.74 2.38 10.25
CA ALA A 20 14.16 2.73 10.27
C ALA A 20 14.87 2.55 8.91
N ASP A 21 14.31 1.71 8.03
CA ASP A 21 14.84 1.42 6.70
C ASP A 21 14.14 2.24 5.60
N GLY A 22 13.19 3.11 5.98
CA GLY A 22 12.49 4.00 5.06
C GLY A 22 11.26 3.37 4.39
N PHE A 23 10.73 2.25 4.89
CA PHE A 23 9.51 1.64 4.39
C PHE A 23 8.27 2.18 5.07
N TYR A 24 7.19 2.28 4.32
CA TYR A 24 5.91 2.85 4.75
C TYR A 24 4.83 1.78 4.78
N GLN A 25 3.93 1.84 5.77
CA GLN A 25 2.58 1.31 5.57
C GLN A 25 1.73 2.35 4.84
N ILE A 26 1.00 1.94 3.82
CA ILE A 26 0.06 2.83 3.11
C ILE A 26 -1.34 2.56 3.66
N LYS A 27 -1.91 3.53 4.38
CA LYS A 27 -3.17 3.39 5.14
C LYS A 27 -4.33 4.11 4.46
N VAL A 28 -5.54 3.62 4.69
CA VAL A 28 -6.77 4.32 4.28
C VAL A 28 -7.02 5.48 5.24
N SER A 29 -7.11 6.71 4.75
CA SER A 29 -7.14 7.91 5.60
C SER A 29 -8.34 8.05 6.51
N ALA A 30 -9.47 7.40 6.18
CA ALA A 30 -10.64 7.42 7.05
C ALA A 30 -10.68 6.29 8.08
N ASP A 31 -9.76 5.32 7.99
CA ASP A 31 -9.64 4.25 8.96
C ASP A 31 -8.32 4.44 9.72
N GLU A 32 -8.37 5.28 10.74
CA GLU A 32 -7.23 5.57 11.61
C GLU A 32 -6.66 4.34 12.32
N SER A 33 -7.31 3.17 12.23
CA SER A 33 -7.06 2.11 13.21
C SER A 33 -6.44 0.82 12.70
N LYS A 34 -6.72 0.30 11.48
CA LYS A 34 -6.26 -1.08 11.18
C LYS A 34 -5.89 -1.41 9.74
N GLN A 35 -6.47 -0.78 8.73
CA GLN A 35 -6.35 -1.26 7.35
C GLN A 35 -5.17 -0.63 6.62
N ALA A 36 -4.42 -1.45 5.90
CA ALA A 36 -3.31 -1.03 5.05
C ALA A 36 -3.39 -1.68 3.67
N LEU A 37 -2.56 -1.19 2.75
CA LEU A 37 -2.29 -1.84 1.46
C LEU A 37 -1.33 -3.02 1.67
N ASN A 38 -1.73 -4.22 1.25
CA ASN A 38 -1.03 -5.45 1.61
C ASN A 38 -0.96 -6.42 0.44
N GLY A 39 0.10 -7.24 0.40
CA GLY A 39 0.06 -8.54 -0.26
C GLY A 39 -0.82 -9.51 0.53
N LEU A 40 -1.91 -9.98 -0.07
CA LEU A 40 -2.90 -10.84 0.60
C LEU A 40 -2.31 -12.23 0.90
N GLY A 41 -2.71 -12.80 2.04
CA GLY A 41 -2.21 -14.09 2.51
C GLY A 41 -0.78 -14.06 3.10
N GLY A 42 -0.20 -12.88 3.31
CA GLY A 42 1.14 -12.75 3.89
C GLY A 42 2.29 -12.84 2.87
N ASN A 43 1.97 -12.81 1.57
CA ASN A 43 2.92 -13.09 0.49
C ASN A 43 3.56 -11.82 -0.11
N VAL A 44 4.75 -11.97 -0.68
CA VAL A 44 5.52 -10.92 -1.38
C VAL A 44 6.16 -11.42 -2.68
N HIS A 45 5.53 -12.40 -3.34
CA HIS A 45 6.03 -13.00 -4.58
C HIS A 45 5.18 -12.61 -5.80
N ASP A 46 5.70 -12.86 -7.00
CA ASP A 46 4.98 -12.62 -8.25
C ASP A 46 3.60 -13.29 -8.26
N GLY A 47 2.62 -12.58 -8.83
CA GLY A 47 1.23 -13.02 -8.85
C GLY A 47 0.47 -12.84 -7.53
N THR A 48 1.10 -12.36 -6.45
CA THR A 48 0.40 -12.04 -5.20
C THR A 48 -0.64 -10.94 -5.45
N VAL A 49 -1.87 -11.19 -5.01
CA VAL A 49 -2.93 -10.20 -5.04
C VAL A 49 -2.64 -9.10 -4.02
N VAL A 50 -2.67 -7.85 -4.46
CA VAL A 50 -2.59 -6.67 -3.60
C VAL A 50 -4.01 -6.23 -3.23
N GLY A 51 -4.25 -5.98 -1.95
CA GLY A 51 -5.56 -5.59 -1.45
C GLY A 51 -5.50 -4.84 -0.13
N ILE A 52 -6.68 -4.63 0.46
CA ILE A 52 -6.85 -3.94 1.75
C ILE A 52 -7.09 -5.00 2.83
N TYR A 53 -6.24 -5.05 3.85
CA TYR A 53 -6.41 -5.95 4.99
C TYR A 53 -5.71 -5.38 6.24
N PRO A 54 -5.96 -5.89 7.47
CA PRO A 54 -5.30 -5.36 8.65
C PRO A 54 -3.77 -5.34 8.54
N GLY A 55 -3.17 -4.18 8.80
CA GLY A 55 -1.72 -3.96 8.76
C GLY A 55 -1.01 -4.21 10.08
N ASN A 56 -1.73 -4.60 11.13
CA ASN A 56 -1.18 -4.90 12.45
C ASN A 56 -1.35 -6.40 12.79
N PRO A 57 -0.30 -7.08 13.28
CA PRO A 57 1.07 -6.60 13.45
C PRO A 57 1.74 -6.29 12.11
N VAL A 58 2.68 -5.35 12.11
CA VAL A 58 3.45 -4.98 10.91
C VAL A 58 4.23 -6.19 10.40
N SER A 59 4.12 -6.45 9.10
CA SER A 59 4.84 -7.54 8.41
C SER A 59 5.30 -7.11 7.02
N ALA A 60 6.26 -7.84 6.45
CA ALA A 60 6.91 -7.48 5.19
C ALA A 60 5.93 -7.23 4.02
N ASN A 61 4.84 -7.99 3.95
CA ASN A 61 3.79 -7.83 2.95
C ASN A 61 2.93 -6.56 3.12
N THR A 62 3.15 -5.76 4.16
CA THR A 62 2.45 -4.48 4.41
C THR A 62 3.36 -3.27 4.21
N LEU A 63 4.64 -3.49 3.93
CA LEU A 63 5.67 -2.47 3.85
C LEU A 63 5.99 -2.14 2.39
N TRP A 64 6.03 -0.85 2.08
CA TRP A 64 6.22 -0.33 0.73
C TRP A 64 7.36 0.68 0.72
N ASN A 65 8.27 0.53 -0.23
CA ASN A 65 9.24 1.57 -0.56
C ASN A 65 8.64 2.48 -1.63
N LEU A 66 8.50 3.77 -1.30
CA LEU A 66 7.98 4.77 -2.22
C LEU A 66 9.13 5.36 -3.02
N THR A 67 9.22 5.00 -4.29
CA THR A 67 10.27 5.49 -5.18
C THR A 67 9.71 6.52 -6.17
N SER A 68 10.53 7.49 -6.54
CA SER A 68 10.23 8.44 -7.63
C SER A 68 11.29 8.27 -8.71
N ILE A 69 11.17 7.21 -9.51
CA ILE A 69 12.09 6.95 -10.61
C ILE A 69 11.46 7.43 -11.92
N TRP A 70 12.20 8.25 -12.68
CA TRP A 70 11.81 8.68 -14.01
C TRP A 70 12.96 8.49 -15.01
N PRO A 71 12.72 7.87 -16.19
CA PRO A 71 11.49 7.16 -16.55
C PRO A 71 11.29 5.92 -15.66
N PHE A 72 10.03 5.56 -15.40
CA PHE A 72 9.72 4.32 -14.70
C PHE A 72 10.26 3.13 -15.52
N PRO A 73 11.15 2.28 -14.97
CA PRO A 73 11.61 1.12 -15.68
C PRO A 73 10.47 0.08 -15.70
N PHE A 74 9.63 0.12 -16.72
CA PHE A 74 8.88 -1.08 -17.09
C PHE A 74 9.93 -2.09 -17.58
N HIS A 75 10.39 -2.95 -16.68
CA HIS A 75 11.08 -4.16 -17.10
C HIS A 75 10.09 -4.93 -17.99
N HIS A 76 10.33 -4.90 -19.30
CA HIS A 76 9.73 -5.86 -20.22
C HIS A 76 10.30 -7.22 -19.80
N PHE A 77 9.49 -7.99 -19.08
CA PHE A 77 9.78 -9.41 -18.94
C PHE A 77 9.60 -10.05 -20.34
N PRO A 78 10.62 -10.75 -20.85
CA PRO A 78 10.47 -11.54 -22.08
C PRO A 78 9.49 -12.70 -21.91
#